data_AF-A0A1M6PUM6-F1
#
_entry.id   AF-A0A1M6PUM6-F1
#
_cell.length_a   1.000
_cell.length_b   1.000
_cell.length_c   1.000
_cell.angle_alpha   90.00
_cell.angle_beta   90.00
_cell.angle_gamma   90.00
#
_symmetry.space_group_name_H-M   'P 1'
#
loop_
_entity.id
_entity.type
_entity.pdbx_description
1 polymer ?
#
loop_
_entity_poly.entity_id
_entity_poly.type
_entity_poly.pdbx_seq_one_letter_code
_entity_poly.pdbx_strand_id
1 'polypeptide(L)'
;MFLTECPRDAMQGWGEMIPTQQKIDYINRLMEVRFDVLDCGSFVNPKTMPQMADSGIVVDEIDKSLSNTKLSVVVANLRGAEKALSHEQIDILGFPFSISETFQHRNTNKSREEAFTEVVNILELTKSEGRQLNLYFSMAFGNPYGESWKWEDVDFWSKRFEEIGIKDVLLSDTTGVGDVERISLLFNKIPAKYPNINFGAHFHNRYEDSYIKLKAAYDEGCRRFDSAIKGIGGCPMAKDDLVGNMPTEKVFTFMQSEKIDIQQNLLHFESAYNMAKDIFHF
;
A
#
# COMPACT_ATOMS: atom_id res chain seq x y z
N MET A 1 16.25 -1.73 -3.47
CA MET A 1 15.13 -1.18 -2.68
C MET A 1 13.92 -2.06 -2.97
N PHE A 2 13.13 -2.42 -1.96
CA PHE A 2 11.92 -3.20 -2.16
C PHE A 2 10.79 -2.27 -2.61
N LEU A 3 10.15 -2.56 -3.73
CA LEU A 3 9.16 -1.70 -4.35
C LEU A 3 7.85 -2.45 -4.59
N THR A 4 6.79 -1.94 -3.98
CA THR A 4 5.41 -2.33 -4.29
C THR A 4 4.84 -1.35 -5.31
N GLU A 5 4.27 -1.86 -6.40
CA GLU A 5 3.44 -1.04 -7.29
C GLU A 5 1.97 -1.30 -6.96
N CYS A 6 1.17 -0.24 -6.83
CA CYS A 6 -0.18 -0.27 -6.29
C CYS A 6 -1.26 0.09 -7.33
N PRO A 7 -1.42 -0.69 -8.43
CA PRO A 7 -2.45 -0.42 -9.42
C PRO A 7 -3.86 -0.50 -8.83
N ARG A 8 -4.07 -1.31 -7.78
CA ARG A 8 -5.34 -1.35 -7.03
C ARG A 8 -5.72 0.02 -6.51
N ASP A 9 -4.81 0.73 -5.85
CA ASP A 9 -5.13 2.01 -5.22
C ASP A 9 -5.42 3.11 -6.25
N ALA A 10 -4.66 3.11 -7.35
CA ALA A 10 -4.93 3.97 -8.51
C ALA A 10 -6.31 3.69 -9.12
N MET A 11 -6.60 2.42 -9.42
CA MET A 11 -7.90 2.01 -9.97
C MET A 11 -9.03 2.34 -9.01
N GLN A 12 -8.88 2.08 -7.71
CA GLN A 12 -9.91 2.27 -6.70
C GLN A 12 -10.42 3.71 -6.62
N GLY A 13 -9.51 4.68 -6.76
CA GLY A 13 -9.83 6.11 -6.79
C GLY A 13 -10.33 6.61 -8.15
N TRP A 14 -10.32 5.78 -9.19
CA TRP A 14 -10.68 6.19 -10.53
C TRP A 14 -12.20 6.27 -10.70
N GLY A 15 -12.68 7.38 -11.27
CA GLY A 15 -14.11 7.65 -11.39
C GLY A 15 -14.84 6.77 -12.41
N GLU A 16 -14.16 6.41 -13.50
CA GLU A 16 -14.74 5.59 -14.56
C GLU A 16 -14.52 4.10 -14.32
N MET A 17 -15.55 3.28 -14.59
CA MET A 17 -15.45 1.83 -14.45
C MET A 17 -14.48 1.26 -15.49
N ILE A 18 -13.31 0.82 -15.04
CA ILE A 18 -12.32 0.16 -15.90
C ILE A 18 -12.81 -1.27 -16.22
N PRO A 19 -12.94 -1.67 -17.49
CA PRO A 19 -13.30 -3.03 -17.88
C PRO A 19 -12.34 -4.09 -17.31
N THR A 20 -12.86 -5.23 -16.88
CA THR A 20 -12.09 -6.32 -16.27
C THR A 20 -10.90 -6.76 -17.14
N GLN A 21 -11.11 -6.91 -18.46
CA GLN A 21 -10.02 -7.29 -19.37
C GLN A 21 -8.87 -6.26 -19.38
N GLN A 22 -9.20 -4.96 -19.35
CA GLN A 22 -8.16 -3.92 -19.30
C GLN A 22 -7.36 -3.97 -18.00
N LYS A 23 -8.00 -4.33 -16.86
CA LYS A 23 -7.29 -4.54 -15.59
C LYS A 23 -6.33 -5.74 -15.68
N ILE A 24 -6.80 -6.85 -16.23
CA ILE A 24 -6.01 -8.08 -16.43
C ILE A 24 -4.79 -7.79 -17.31
N ASP A 25 -5.02 -7.17 -18.48
CA ASP A 25 -3.95 -6.83 -19.42
C ASP A 25 -2.92 -5.91 -18.77
N TYR A 26 -3.39 -4.91 -18.01
CA TYR A 26 -2.52 -3.96 -17.31
C TYR A 26 -1.69 -4.61 -16.20
N ILE A 27 -2.30 -5.44 -15.36
CA ILE A 27 -1.57 -6.12 -14.28
C ILE A 27 -0.57 -7.14 -14.84
N ASN A 28 -0.92 -7.89 -15.88
CA ASN A 28 0.01 -8.78 -16.56
C ASN A 28 1.18 -8.01 -17.20
N ARG A 29 0.95 -6.81 -17.74
CA ARG A 29 2.04 -5.94 -18.18
C ARG A 29 2.94 -5.51 -17.02
N LEU A 30 2.37 -5.19 -15.86
CA LEU A 30 3.14 -4.85 -14.65
C LEU A 30 3.96 -6.03 -14.12
N MET A 31 3.50 -7.27 -14.29
CA MET A 31 4.27 -8.46 -13.91
C MET A 31 5.63 -8.52 -14.62
N GLU A 32 5.70 -8.12 -15.89
CA GLU A 32 6.95 -8.09 -16.67
C GLU A 32 7.93 -7.01 -16.22
N VAL A 33 7.46 -5.99 -15.47
CA VAL A 33 8.31 -4.95 -14.88
C VAL A 33 9.13 -5.50 -13.70
N ARG A 34 8.67 -6.59 -13.07
CA ARG A 34 9.35 -7.26 -11.95
C ARG A 34 9.49 -6.39 -10.69
N PHE A 35 8.38 -5.76 -10.30
CA PHE A 35 8.26 -5.22 -8.94
C PHE A 35 8.38 -6.34 -7.90
N ASP A 36 8.70 -6.01 -6.66
CA ASP A 36 8.73 -7.03 -5.60
C ASP A 36 7.30 -7.52 -5.28
N VAL A 37 6.34 -6.58 -5.31
CA VAL A 37 4.91 -6.83 -5.05
C VAL A 37 4.04 -5.98 -5.99
N LEU A 38 2.93 -6.54 -6.44
CA LEU A 38 1.79 -5.77 -6.97
C LEU A 38 0.63 -5.81 -5.98
N ASP A 39 0.17 -4.64 -5.51
CA ASP A 39 -1.14 -4.53 -4.86
C ASP A 39 -2.22 -4.44 -5.95
N CYS A 40 -2.82 -5.58 -6.28
CA CYS A 40 -3.54 -5.79 -7.53
C CYS A 40 -5.06 -5.92 -7.40
N GLY A 41 -5.60 -5.97 -6.17
CA GLY A 41 -7.04 -6.14 -5.97
C GLY A 41 -7.50 -5.93 -4.53
N SER A 42 -8.81 -5.96 -4.32
CA SER A 42 -9.39 -5.75 -3.00
C SER A 42 -10.68 -6.54 -2.82
N PHE A 43 -10.78 -7.26 -1.70
CA PHE A 43 -11.95 -8.05 -1.32
C PHE A 43 -12.82 -7.33 -0.28
N VAL A 44 -13.01 -6.03 -0.49
CA VAL A 44 -13.93 -5.18 0.29
C VAL A 44 -15.35 -5.23 -0.27
N ASN A 45 -16.28 -4.49 0.34
CA ASN A 45 -17.68 -4.49 -0.08
C ASN A 45 -17.82 -3.89 -1.50
N PRO A 46 -18.28 -4.64 -2.51
CA PRO A 46 -18.40 -4.16 -3.89
C PRO A 46 -19.45 -3.05 -4.05
N LYS A 47 -20.37 -2.87 -3.09
CA LYS A 47 -21.32 -1.76 -3.13
C LYS A 47 -20.65 -0.42 -2.81
N THR A 48 -19.72 -0.42 -1.86
CA THR A 48 -18.97 0.78 -1.47
C THR A 48 -17.71 0.95 -2.32
N MET A 49 -17.25 -0.13 -2.96
CA MET A 49 -16.12 -0.09 -3.88
C MET A 49 -16.39 -0.86 -5.19
N PRO A 50 -17.23 -0.32 -6.09
CA PRO A 50 -17.64 -1.00 -7.33
C PRO A 50 -16.46 -1.35 -8.23
N GLN A 51 -15.46 -0.48 -8.26
CA GLN A 51 -14.27 -0.62 -9.09
C GLN A 51 -13.45 -1.89 -8.78
N MET A 52 -13.61 -2.45 -7.57
CA MET A 52 -12.91 -3.65 -7.09
C MET A 52 -13.80 -4.90 -7.08
N ALA A 53 -15.04 -4.82 -7.59
CA ALA A 53 -16.00 -5.93 -7.52
C ALA A 53 -15.55 -7.18 -8.27
N ASP A 54 -14.72 -7.03 -9.29
CA ASP A 54 -14.17 -8.06 -10.16
C ASP A 54 -12.77 -8.56 -9.72
N SER A 55 -12.28 -8.15 -8.54
CA SER A 55 -10.91 -8.49 -8.07
C SER A 55 -10.59 -9.99 -8.12
N GLY A 56 -11.57 -10.86 -7.81
CA GLY A 56 -11.36 -12.31 -7.89
C GLY A 56 -11.09 -12.80 -9.31
N ILE A 57 -11.86 -12.30 -10.29
CA ILE A 57 -11.66 -12.64 -11.71
C ILE A 57 -10.31 -12.12 -12.19
N VAL A 58 -9.98 -10.87 -11.84
CA VAL A 58 -8.72 -10.24 -12.23
C VAL A 58 -7.54 -11.04 -11.69
N VAL A 59 -7.55 -11.39 -10.40
CA VAL A 59 -6.46 -12.12 -9.75
C VAL A 59 -6.27 -13.51 -10.36
N ASP A 60 -7.34 -14.23 -10.68
CA ASP A 60 -7.27 -15.58 -11.25
C ASP A 60 -6.70 -15.61 -12.67
N GLU A 61 -6.72 -14.50 -13.39
CA GLU A 61 -6.22 -14.35 -14.76
C GLU A 61 -4.82 -13.71 -14.83
N ILE A 62 -4.15 -13.50 -13.69
CA ILE A 62 -2.76 -13.03 -13.67
C ILE A 62 -1.82 -14.21 -14.01
N ASP A 63 -0.87 -13.98 -14.91
CA ASP A 63 0.14 -14.96 -15.29
C ASP A 63 1.39 -14.83 -14.41
N LYS A 64 1.46 -15.65 -13.36
CA LYS A 64 2.63 -15.72 -12.46
C LYS A 64 3.88 -16.32 -13.11
N SER A 65 3.83 -16.81 -14.35
CA SER A 65 5.03 -17.30 -15.05
C SER A 65 5.90 -16.14 -15.58
N LEU A 66 5.35 -14.93 -15.69
CA LEU A 66 6.05 -13.75 -16.21
C LEU A 66 7.16 -13.26 -15.27
N SER A 67 7.01 -13.45 -13.96
CA SER A 67 7.98 -13.01 -12.95
C SER A 67 7.71 -13.63 -11.57
N ASN A 68 8.66 -13.45 -10.64
CA ASN A 68 8.49 -13.82 -9.24
C ASN A 68 7.79 -12.73 -8.41
N THR A 69 7.15 -11.75 -9.06
CA THR A 69 6.43 -10.67 -8.39
C THR A 69 5.30 -11.24 -7.55
N LYS A 70 5.22 -10.85 -6.27
CA LYS A 70 4.15 -11.30 -5.39
C LYS A 70 2.87 -10.51 -5.62
N LEU A 71 1.73 -11.15 -5.41
CA LEU A 71 0.43 -10.53 -5.52
C LEU A 71 -0.15 -10.23 -4.14
N SER A 72 -0.48 -8.97 -3.91
CA SER A 72 -1.12 -8.45 -2.71
C SER A 72 -2.55 -8.03 -3.02
N VAL A 73 -3.46 -8.27 -2.07
CA VAL A 73 -4.82 -7.71 -2.12
C VAL A 73 -5.23 -7.12 -0.79
N VAL A 74 -6.07 -6.10 -0.81
CA VAL A 74 -6.59 -5.47 0.41
C VAL A 74 -7.84 -6.18 0.93
N VAL A 75 -7.90 -6.35 2.26
CA VAL A 75 -9.03 -6.88 3.00
C VAL A 75 -9.33 -5.97 4.20
N ALA A 76 -10.60 -5.85 4.59
CA ALA A 76 -11.03 -5.01 5.73
C ALA A 76 -11.74 -5.80 6.85
N ASN A 77 -11.87 -7.12 6.69
CA ASN A 77 -12.48 -8.05 7.64
C ASN A 77 -12.16 -9.50 7.26
N LEU A 78 -12.45 -10.42 8.17
CA LEU A 78 -12.20 -11.85 8.06
C LEU A 78 -12.92 -12.48 6.87
N ARG A 79 -14.17 -12.10 6.60
CA ARG A 79 -14.90 -12.59 5.42
C ARG A 79 -14.20 -12.21 4.10
N GLY A 80 -13.66 -10.99 4.03
CA GLY A 80 -12.84 -10.55 2.90
C GLY A 80 -11.55 -11.35 2.79
N ALA A 81 -10.90 -11.66 3.92
CA ALA A 81 -9.72 -12.50 3.99
C ALA A 81 -9.99 -13.95 3.53
N GLU A 82 -11.05 -14.58 4.03
CA GLU A 82 -11.47 -15.93 3.61
C GLU A 82 -11.72 -15.98 2.10
N LYS A 83 -12.41 -14.97 1.55
CA LYS A 83 -12.66 -14.87 0.11
C LYS A 83 -11.38 -14.64 -0.68
N ALA A 84 -10.46 -13.81 -0.20
CA ALA A 84 -9.18 -13.62 -0.86
C ALA A 84 -8.38 -14.93 -0.89
N LEU A 85 -8.32 -15.65 0.24
CA LEU A 85 -7.52 -16.86 0.38
C LEU A 85 -8.06 -18.05 -0.42
N SER A 86 -9.28 -18.00 -0.95
CA SER A 86 -9.75 -19.01 -1.92
C SER A 86 -9.07 -18.87 -3.30
N HIS A 87 -8.31 -17.81 -3.54
CA HIS A 87 -7.56 -17.59 -4.78
C HIS A 87 -6.08 -17.93 -4.57
N GLU A 88 -5.61 -19.01 -5.21
CA GLU A 88 -4.26 -19.57 -4.99
C GLU A 88 -3.14 -18.59 -5.36
N GLN A 89 -3.41 -17.68 -6.29
CA GLN A 89 -2.49 -16.68 -6.82
C GLN A 89 -2.01 -15.67 -5.75
N ILE A 90 -2.81 -15.42 -4.71
CA ILE A 90 -2.61 -14.34 -3.73
C ILE A 90 -1.52 -14.74 -2.73
N ASP A 91 -0.48 -13.92 -2.63
CA ASP A 91 0.65 -14.17 -1.72
C ASP A 91 0.51 -13.38 -0.40
N ILE A 92 -0.09 -12.20 -0.47
CA ILE A 92 -0.12 -11.22 0.61
C ILE A 92 -1.54 -10.68 0.80
N LEU A 93 -2.02 -10.64 2.04
CA LEU A 93 -3.18 -9.83 2.42
C LEU A 93 -2.70 -8.50 3.00
N GLY A 94 -3.33 -7.40 2.60
CA GLY A 94 -3.13 -6.07 3.14
C GLY A 94 -4.31 -5.65 4.01
N PHE A 95 -4.05 -5.17 5.23
CA PHE A 95 -5.10 -4.66 6.12
C PHE A 95 -4.85 -3.19 6.50
N PRO A 96 -5.80 -2.27 6.23
CA PRO A 96 -5.68 -0.88 6.64
C PRO A 96 -6.03 -0.72 8.14
N PHE A 97 -5.02 -0.41 8.95
CA PHE A 97 -5.16 -0.13 10.38
C PHE A 97 -4.82 1.34 10.64
N SER A 98 -5.69 2.09 11.28
CA SER A 98 -5.51 3.52 11.51
C SER A 98 -5.03 3.81 12.91
N ILE A 99 -4.01 4.67 13.01
CA ILE A 99 -3.53 5.22 14.29
C ILE A 99 -4.56 6.18 14.90
N SER A 100 -5.29 6.91 14.04
CA SER A 100 -6.44 7.75 14.42
C SER A 100 -7.67 6.89 14.71
N GLU A 101 -8.25 7.03 15.91
CA GLU A 101 -9.51 6.36 16.29
C GLU A 101 -10.66 6.86 15.41
N THR A 102 -10.71 8.18 15.18
CA THR A 102 -11.74 8.80 14.34
C THR A 102 -11.70 8.24 12.92
N PHE A 103 -10.51 8.11 12.33
CA PHE A 103 -10.38 7.56 10.98
C PHE A 103 -10.64 6.05 10.94
N GLN A 104 -10.26 5.29 11.96
CA GLN A 104 -10.58 3.85 12.03
C GLN A 104 -12.09 3.62 11.93
N HIS A 105 -12.89 4.37 12.71
CA HIS A 105 -14.34 4.29 12.64
C HIS A 105 -14.89 4.70 11.27
N ARG A 106 -14.36 5.77 10.66
CA ARG A 106 -14.83 6.21 9.34
C ARG A 106 -14.48 5.23 8.22
N ASN A 107 -13.30 4.61 8.30
CA ASN A 107 -12.78 3.75 7.24
C ASN A 107 -13.35 2.33 7.30
N THR A 108 -13.43 1.74 8.48
CA THR A 108 -13.85 0.32 8.64
C THR A 108 -15.08 0.12 9.53
N ASN A 109 -15.68 1.20 10.06
CA ASN A 109 -16.78 1.14 11.03
C ASN A 109 -16.45 0.31 12.28
N LYS A 110 -15.21 0.43 12.76
CA LYS A 110 -14.69 -0.27 13.95
C LYS A 110 -13.83 0.68 14.77
N SER A 111 -13.72 0.42 16.07
CA SER A 111 -12.66 0.98 16.92
C SER A 111 -11.32 0.34 16.61
N ARG A 112 -10.23 0.92 17.10
CA ARG A 112 -8.87 0.35 16.95
C ARG A 112 -8.73 -1.01 17.65
N GLU A 113 -9.38 -1.22 18.79
CA GLU A 113 -9.36 -2.52 19.48
C GLU A 113 -10.14 -3.61 18.73
N GLU A 114 -11.29 -3.27 18.15
CA GLU A 114 -12.04 -4.20 17.29
C GLU A 114 -11.23 -4.53 16.02
N ALA A 115 -10.57 -3.54 15.41
CA ALA A 115 -9.69 -3.75 14.28
C ALA A 115 -8.46 -4.59 14.65
N PHE A 116 -7.88 -4.41 15.83
CA PHE A 116 -6.80 -5.26 16.34
C PHE A 116 -7.26 -6.72 16.48
N THR A 117 -8.44 -6.96 17.05
CA THR A 117 -9.02 -8.30 17.17
C THR A 117 -9.25 -8.94 15.80
N GLU A 118 -9.74 -8.16 14.84
CA GLU A 118 -9.89 -8.61 13.45
C GLU A 118 -8.55 -9.03 12.83
N VAL A 119 -7.50 -8.22 13.02
CA VAL A 119 -6.15 -8.53 12.54
C VAL A 119 -5.59 -9.81 13.16
N VAL A 120 -5.85 -10.06 14.46
CA VAL A 120 -5.44 -11.33 15.11
C VAL A 120 -6.06 -12.53 14.38
N ASN A 121 -7.36 -12.49 14.09
CA ASN A 121 -8.04 -13.58 13.39
C ASN A 121 -7.51 -13.77 11.95
N ILE A 122 -7.26 -12.67 11.22
CA ILE A 122 -6.70 -12.72 9.87
C ILE A 122 -5.24 -13.23 9.90
N LEU A 123 -4.47 -12.88 10.93
CA LEU A 123 -3.10 -13.35 11.09
C LEU A 123 -3.06 -14.87 11.33
N GLU A 124 -3.99 -15.42 12.11
CA GLU A 124 -4.11 -16.87 12.30
C GLU A 124 -4.45 -17.57 10.98
N LEU A 125 -5.41 -17.03 10.23
CA LEU A 125 -5.84 -17.59 8.94
C LEU A 125 -4.72 -17.54 7.88
N THR A 126 -3.98 -16.43 7.79
CA THR A 126 -2.85 -16.32 6.86
C THR A 126 -1.71 -17.28 7.24
N LYS A 127 -1.45 -17.49 8.54
CA LYS A 127 -0.47 -18.49 9.01
C LYS A 127 -0.87 -19.91 8.61
N SER A 128 -2.15 -20.30 8.71
CA SER A 128 -2.59 -21.65 8.32
C SER A 128 -2.49 -21.89 6.80
N GLU A 129 -2.68 -20.84 5.99
CA GLU A 129 -2.62 -20.91 4.53
C GLU A 129 -1.23 -20.60 3.96
N GLY A 130 -0.22 -20.35 4.81
CA GLY A 130 1.13 -20.01 4.38
C GLY A 130 1.26 -18.68 3.63
N ARG A 131 0.36 -17.73 3.88
CA ARG A 131 0.33 -16.39 3.25
C ARG A 131 0.87 -15.31 4.20
N GLN A 132 1.22 -14.16 3.63
CA GLN A 132 1.73 -13.01 4.38
C GLN A 132 0.62 -12.01 4.71
N LEU A 133 0.82 -11.23 5.77
CA LEU A 133 -0.08 -10.14 6.18
C LEU A 133 0.72 -8.84 6.34
N ASN A 134 0.42 -7.85 5.49
CA ASN A 134 0.90 -6.48 5.62
C ASN A 134 -0.12 -5.64 6.37
N LEU A 135 0.32 -4.85 7.35
CA LEU A 135 -0.51 -3.80 7.95
C LEU A 135 -0.15 -2.43 7.38
N TYR A 136 -1.15 -1.66 7.01
CA TYR A 136 -0.98 -0.27 6.58
C TYR A 136 -1.42 0.66 7.70
N PHE A 137 -0.46 1.26 8.39
CA PHE A 137 -0.69 2.21 9.48
C PHE A 137 -1.13 3.55 8.92
N SER A 138 -2.43 3.66 8.69
CA SER A 138 -3.07 4.89 8.22
C SER A 138 -2.95 6.00 9.25
N MET A 139 -2.82 7.25 8.78
CA MET A 139 -2.63 8.44 9.61
C MET A 139 -1.37 8.41 10.49
N ALA A 140 -0.33 7.67 10.08
CA ALA A 140 0.90 7.53 10.86
C ALA A 140 1.61 8.89 11.06
N PHE A 141 1.50 9.81 10.12
CA PHE A 141 2.21 11.11 10.13
C PHE A 141 1.32 12.31 10.47
N GLY A 142 0.10 12.07 10.92
CA GLY A 142 -0.89 13.10 11.23
C GLY A 142 -2.26 12.78 10.65
N ASN A 143 -3.27 13.54 11.07
CA ASN A 143 -4.63 13.43 10.54
C ASN A 143 -5.32 14.81 10.48
N PRO A 144 -6.34 14.97 9.60
CA PRO A 144 -7.05 16.24 9.45
C PRO A 144 -8.23 16.41 10.44
N TYR A 145 -8.38 15.55 11.45
CA TYR A 145 -9.55 15.49 12.32
C TYR A 145 -9.41 16.26 13.64
N GLY A 146 -8.29 16.96 13.84
CA GLY A 146 -8.03 17.76 15.04
C GLY A 146 -7.56 16.94 16.25
N GLU A 147 -7.34 15.63 16.09
CA GLU A 147 -6.67 14.81 17.10
C GLU A 147 -5.20 15.22 17.20
N SER A 148 -4.69 15.34 18.43
CA SER A 148 -3.26 15.62 18.64
C SER A 148 -2.44 14.43 18.15
N TRP A 149 -1.59 14.67 17.16
CA TRP A 149 -0.67 13.65 16.66
C TRP A 149 0.52 13.48 17.61
N LYS A 150 0.84 12.23 17.93
CA LYS A 150 1.97 11.80 18.77
C LYS A 150 2.61 10.57 18.18
N TRP A 151 3.93 10.55 18.06
CA TRP A 151 4.65 9.40 17.53
C TRP A 151 4.53 8.18 18.47
N GLU A 152 4.27 8.41 19.76
CA GLU A 152 4.03 7.39 20.77
C GLU A 152 2.78 6.54 20.49
N ASP A 153 1.78 7.06 19.76
CA ASP A 153 0.62 6.26 19.36
C ASP A 153 1.02 5.22 18.29
N VAL A 154 1.93 5.59 17.39
CA VAL A 154 2.51 4.65 16.41
C VAL A 154 3.34 3.60 17.13
N ASP A 155 4.19 4.02 18.09
CA ASP A 155 5.00 3.13 18.93
C ASP A 155 4.15 2.10 19.69
N PHE A 156 3.06 2.56 20.32
CA PHE A 156 2.14 1.71 21.06
C PHE A 156 1.54 0.60 20.18
N TRP A 157 1.04 0.94 18.99
CA TRP A 157 0.46 -0.04 18.09
C TRP A 157 1.51 -0.94 17.45
N SER A 158 2.67 -0.41 17.07
CA SER A 158 3.81 -1.22 16.59
C SER A 158 4.21 -2.29 17.60
N LYS A 159 4.33 -1.95 18.88
CA LYS A 159 4.63 -2.90 19.94
C LYS A 159 3.59 -4.03 20.01
N ARG A 160 2.30 -3.67 20.07
CA ARG A 160 1.22 -4.67 20.18
C ARG A 160 1.16 -5.61 18.98
N PHE A 161 1.41 -5.09 17.78
CA PHE A 161 1.45 -5.92 16.57
C PHE A 161 2.71 -6.79 16.50
N GLU A 162 3.85 -6.31 17.02
CA GLU A 162 5.04 -7.17 17.18
C GLU A 162 4.76 -8.33 18.15
N GLU A 163 4.10 -8.07 19.28
CA GLU A 163 3.77 -9.07 20.31
C GLU A 163 2.91 -10.24 19.78
N ILE A 164 2.01 -10.00 18.82
CA ILE A 164 1.23 -11.07 18.17
C ILE A 164 1.93 -11.69 16.94
N GLY A 165 3.10 -11.14 16.57
CA GLY A 165 3.97 -11.68 15.53
C GLY A 165 3.71 -11.15 14.12
N ILE A 166 3.16 -9.95 13.94
CA ILE A 166 3.15 -9.26 12.64
C ILE A 166 4.59 -9.04 12.18
N LYS A 167 4.83 -9.18 10.88
CA LYS A 167 6.16 -9.07 10.27
C LYS A 167 6.32 -7.89 9.33
N ASP A 168 5.24 -7.34 8.82
CA ASP A 168 5.30 -6.29 7.80
C ASP A 168 4.32 -5.17 8.13
N VAL A 169 4.85 -3.96 8.32
CA VAL A 169 4.06 -2.76 8.63
C VAL A 169 4.52 -1.63 7.73
N LEU A 170 3.58 -0.99 7.05
CA LEU A 170 3.84 0.19 6.24
C LEU A 170 3.28 1.41 6.96
N LEU A 171 4.16 2.37 7.26
CA LEU A 171 3.76 3.65 7.83
C LEU A 171 3.16 4.50 6.71
N SER A 172 1.88 4.85 6.81
CA SER A 172 1.14 5.49 5.73
C SER A 172 0.85 6.97 6.00
N ASP A 173 1.25 7.83 5.07
CA ASP A 173 0.86 9.25 5.02
C ASP A 173 -0.44 9.40 4.22
N THR A 174 -1.54 8.95 4.81
CA THR A 174 -2.85 8.78 4.14
C THR A 174 -3.39 10.07 3.52
N THR A 175 -3.09 11.23 4.09
CA THR A 175 -3.58 12.54 3.60
C THR A 175 -2.46 13.42 3.04
N GLY A 176 -1.23 12.91 2.94
CA GLY A 176 -0.08 13.62 2.41
C GLY A 176 0.45 14.77 3.27
N VAL A 177 0.06 14.83 4.55
CA VAL A 177 0.40 15.92 5.49
C VAL A 177 1.72 15.67 6.23
N GLY A 178 2.33 14.49 6.06
CA GLY A 178 3.63 14.18 6.61
C GLY A 178 4.70 15.11 6.04
N ASP A 179 5.47 15.73 6.92
CA ASP A 179 6.65 16.53 6.59
C ASP A 179 7.93 15.74 6.87
N VAL A 180 9.06 16.28 6.41
CA VAL A 180 10.39 15.66 6.56
C VAL A 180 10.71 15.36 8.03
N GLU A 181 10.33 16.25 8.94
CA GLU A 181 10.63 16.13 10.37
C GLU A 181 9.86 14.95 11.00
N ARG A 182 8.55 14.84 10.74
CA ARG A 182 7.73 13.71 11.23
C ARG A 182 8.15 12.39 10.60
N ILE A 183 8.43 12.39 9.30
CA ILE A 183 8.89 11.19 8.58
C ILE A 183 10.19 10.69 9.19
N SER A 184 11.19 11.57 9.31
CA SER A 184 12.49 11.20 9.86
C SER A 184 12.35 10.75 11.32
N LEU A 185 11.54 11.44 12.13
CA LEU A 185 11.29 11.07 13.52
C LEU A 185 10.75 9.63 13.66
N LEU A 186 9.73 9.27 12.88
CA LEU A 186 9.12 7.94 12.99
C LEU A 186 10.07 6.83 12.52
N PHE A 187 10.72 7.00 11.36
CA PHE A 187 11.66 6.01 10.85
C PHE A 187 12.94 5.91 11.68
N ASN A 188 13.34 6.98 12.37
CA ASN A 188 14.43 6.93 13.34
C ASN A 188 14.05 6.16 14.62
N LYS A 189 12.84 6.39 15.16
CA LYS A 189 12.46 5.92 16.50
C LYS A 189 11.85 4.52 16.52
N ILE A 190 11.07 4.14 15.50
CA ILE A 190 10.21 2.95 15.55
C ILE A 190 10.91 1.68 15.07
N PRO A 191 11.49 1.62 13.86
CA PRO A 191 12.08 0.39 13.34
C PRO A 191 13.17 -0.23 14.22
N ALA A 192 14.01 0.60 14.85
CA ALA A 192 15.07 0.13 15.74
C ALA A 192 14.56 -0.55 17.01
N LYS A 193 13.33 -0.25 17.46
CA LYS A 193 12.71 -0.87 18.64
C LYS A 193 12.09 -2.23 18.36
N TYR A 194 11.63 -2.44 17.12
CA TYR A 194 10.87 -3.62 16.71
C TYR A 194 11.56 -4.32 15.52
N PRO A 195 12.77 -4.87 15.72
CA PRO A 195 13.59 -5.42 14.63
C PRO A 195 12.96 -6.65 13.95
N ASN A 196 11.91 -7.23 14.53
CA ASN A 196 11.17 -8.33 13.93
C ASN A 196 10.11 -7.89 12.92
N ILE A 197 9.85 -6.58 12.83
CA ILE A 197 8.96 -5.97 11.85
C ILE A 197 9.80 -5.31 10.77
N ASN A 198 9.51 -5.67 9.52
CA ASN A 198 9.99 -4.98 8.34
C ASN A 198 9.10 -3.75 8.08
N PHE A 199 9.60 -2.57 8.44
CA PHE A 199 8.89 -1.32 8.21
C PHE A 199 9.08 -0.80 6.79
N GLY A 200 7.98 -0.45 6.14
CA GLY A 200 7.95 0.25 4.86
C GLY A 200 7.25 1.61 4.94
N ALA A 201 7.30 2.36 3.85
CA ALA A 201 6.63 3.64 3.70
C ALA A 201 5.56 3.58 2.60
N HIS A 202 4.40 4.15 2.89
CA HIS A 202 3.33 4.38 1.91
C HIS A 202 2.98 5.87 1.95
N PHE A 203 3.51 6.66 1.03
CA PHE A 203 3.34 8.10 1.05
C PHE A 203 2.35 8.57 0.02
N HIS A 204 1.45 9.45 0.46
CA HIS A 204 0.81 10.37 -0.47
C HIS A 204 1.56 11.69 -0.51
N ASN A 205 1.66 12.29 -1.70
CA ASN A 205 2.35 13.56 -1.90
C ASN A 205 1.95 14.21 -3.21
N ARG A 206 2.27 15.50 -3.32
CA ARG A 206 2.33 16.17 -4.61
C ARG A 206 3.51 15.63 -5.42
N TYR A 207 3.38 15.63 -6.73
CA TYR A 207 4.36 15.05 -7.64
C TYR A 207 5.78 15.60 -7.43
N GLU A 208 5.90 16.89 -7.18
CA GLU A 208 7.15 17.63 -6.92
C GLU A 208 7.82 17.28 -5.58
N ASP A 209 7.04 16.88 -4.58
CA ASP A 209 7.52 16.60 -3.22
C ASP A 209 8.05 15.17 -3.04
N SER A 210 8.02 14.35 -4.10
CA SER A 210 8.37 12.93 -4.04
C SER A 210 9.77 12.69 -3.48
N TYR A 211 10.77 13.44 -3.97
CA TYR A 211 12.17 13.25 -3.57
C TYR A 211 12.38 13.51 -2.08
N ILE A 212 11.84 14.61 -1.55
CA ILE A 212 12.06 15.00 -0.15
C ILE A 212 11.47 13.98 0.83
N LYS A 213 10.29 13.41 0.54
CA LYS A 213 9.67 12.39 1.40
C LYS A 213 10.41 11.06 1.31
N LEU A 214 10.79 10.62 0.11
CA LEU A 214 11.59 9.40 -0.07
C LEU A 214 12.93 9.52 0.67
N LYS A 215 13.65 10.64 0.49
CA LYS A 215 14.93 10.88 1.13
C LYS A 215 14.83 10.87 2.65
N ALA A 216 13.80 11.53 3.22
CA ALA A 216 13.59 11.57 4.66
C ALA A 216 13.45 10.17 5.29
N ALA A 217 12.69 9.27 4.67
CA ALA A 217 12.55 7.90 5.17
C ALA A 217 13.78 7.04 4.86
N TYR A 218 14.36 7.20 3.67
CA TYR A 218 15.51 6.41 3.21
C TYR A 218 16.76 6.67 4.06
N ASP A 219 17.02 7.93 4.43
CA ASP A 219 18.17 8.29 5.27
C ASP A 219 18.09 7.68 6.67
N GLU A 220 16.87 7.47 7.17
CA GLU A 220 16.59 6.80 8.44
C GLU A 220 16.51 5.26 8.30
N GLY A 221 16.91 4.71 7.15
CA GLY A 221 17.06 3.28 6.95
C GLY A 221 15.86 2.57 6.31
N CYS A 222 14.78 3.28 5.93
CA CYS A 222 13.68 2.66 5.20
C CYS A 222 14.14 2.17 3.82
N ARG A 223 13.81 0.92 3.47
CA ARG A 223 14.19 0.31 2.18
C ARG A 223 13.01 -0.31 1.44
N ARG A 224 11.79 -0.09 1.92
CA ARG A 224 10.54 -0.60 1.36
C ARG A 224 9.57 0.54 1.13
N PHE A 225 9.15 0.70 -0.11
CA PHE A 225 8.26 1.80 -0.51
C PHE A 225 7.14 1.26 -1.40
N ASP A 226 5.98 1.87 -1.25
CA ASP A 226 4.88 1.71 -2.19
C ASP A 226 4.84 2.88 -3.16
N SER A 227 4.43 2.61 -4.39
CA SER A 227 4.21 3.59 -5.44
C SER A 227 2.99 3.25 -6.29
N ALA A 228 2.54 4.20 -7.08
CA ALA A 228 1.64 3.96 -8.19
C ALA A 228 2.07 4.80 -9.39
N ILE A 229 1.98 4.26 -10.60
CA ILE A 229 2.31 4.99 -11.83
C ILE A 229 1.57 6.33 -11.84
N LYS A 230 2.32 7.40 -12.12
CA LYS A 230 1.84 8.77 -12.13
C LYS A 230 1.34 9.33 -10.80
N GLY A 231 1.45 8.55 -9.72
CA GLY A 231 0.93 8.90 -8.40
C GLY A 231 -0.59 8.92 -8.33
N ILE A 232 -1.25 8.18 -9.22
CA ILE A 232 -2.72 8.17 -9.31
C ILE A 232 -3.33 7.46 -8.09
N GLY A 233 -4.50 7.92 -7.68
CA GLY A 233 -5.23 7.40 -6.53
C GLY A 233 -4.93 8.20 -5.28
N GLY A 234 -5.11 7.56 -4.13
CA GLY A 234 -4.96 8.18 -2.82
C GLY A 234 -6.30 8.35 -2.10
N CYS A 235 -6.29 9.11 -1.01
CA CYS A 235 -7.44 9.19 -0.12
C CYS A 235 -8.45 10.25 -0.61
N PRO A 236 -9.73 9.90 -0.82
CA PRO A 236 -10.79 10.88 -1.13
C PRO A 236 -10.96 11.97 -0.04
N MET A 237 -10.42 11.71 1.15
CA MET A 237 -10.44 12.65 2.27
C MET A 237 -9.25 13.62 2.27
N ALA A 238 -8.30 13.47 1.34
CA ALA A 238 -7.32 14.51 1.06
C ALA A 238 -8.07 15.74 0.52
N LYS A 239 -7.78 16.92 1.06
CA LYS A 239 -8.44 18.17 0.63
C LYS A 239 -7.85 18.74 -0.66
N ASP A 240 -6.89 18.03 -1.25
CA ASP A 240 -6.00 18.51 -2.30
C ASP A 240 -5.95 17.49 -3.42
N ASP A 241 -6.60 17.80 -4.53
CA ASP A 241 -6.71 16.92 -5.70
C ASP A 241 -5.34 16.62 -6.36
N LEU A 242 -4.30 17.38 -5.99
CA LEU A 242 -2.93 17.19 -6.47
C LEU A 242 -2.12 16.24 -5.59
N VAL A 243 -2.67 15.79 -4.46
CA VAL A 243 -2.06 14.80 -3.57
C VAL A 243 -2.62 13.43 -3.91
N GLY A 244 -1.74 12.55 -4.38
CA GLY A 244 -2.05 11.15 -4.62
C GLY A 244 -0.94 10.25 -4.12
N ASN A 245 -0.84 9.04 -4.65
CA ASN A 245 0.22 8.09 -4.35
C ASN A 245 1.62 8.61 -4.73
N MET A 246 2.66 8.00 -4.16
CA MET A 246 4.05 8.22 -4.59
C MET A 246 4.21 7.78 -6.06
N PRO A 247 4.60 8.67 -7.00
CA PRO A 247 4.75 8.30 -8.40
C PRO A 247 5.92 7.35 -8.63
N THR A 248 5.68 6.22 -9.27
CA THR A 248 6.70 5.17 -9.52
C THR A 248 7.89 5.69 -10.32
N GLU A 249 7.65 6.55 -11.31
CA GLU A 249 8.70 7.19 -12.10
C GLU A 249 9.58 8.14 -11.25
N LYS A 250 9.00 8.73 -10.20
CA LYS A 250 9.76 9.54 -9.22
C LYS A 250 10.58 8.68 -8.29
N VAL A 251 10.09 7.49 -7.92
CA VAL A 251 10.87 6.50 -7.18
C VAL A 251 12.10 6.07 -8.00
N PHE A 252 11.95 5.78 -9.29
CA PHE A 252 13.09 5.46 -10.15
C PHE A 252 14.06 6.63 -10.31
N THR A 253 13.55 7.85 -10.47
CA THR A 253 14.39 9.05 -10.51
C THR A 253 15.18 9.25 -9.20
N PHE A 254 14.54 8.99 -8.06
CA PHE A 254 15.17 9.01 -6.75
C PHE A 254 16.26 7.94 -6.65
N MET A 255 15.97 6.69 -7.03
CA MET A 255 16.93 5.60 -7.03
C MET A 255 18.17 5.94 -7.87
N GLN A 256 17.96 6.47 -9.08
CA GLN A 256 19.06 6.88 -9.94
C GLN A 256 19.91 8.00 -9.30
N SER A 257 19.25 9.00 -8.68
CA SER A 257 19.93 10.12 -8.02
C SER A 257 20.77 9.66 -6.82
N GLU A 258 20.25 8.73 -6.04
CA GLU A 258 20.93 8.13 -4.88
C GLU A 258 21.86 6.96 -5.27
N LYS A 259 22.02 6.68 -6.57
CA LYS A 259 22.82 5.56 -7.10
C LYS A 259 22.42 4.20 -6.53
N ILE A 260 21.12 4.02 -6.29
CA ILE A 260 20.49 2.77 -5.89
C ILE A 260 20.22 1.96 -7.15
N ASP A 261 20.60 0.68 -7.12
CA ASP A 261 20.37 -0.22 -8.24
C ASP A 261 18.87 -0.48 -8.48
N ILE A 262 18.45 -0.40 -9.74
CA ILE A 262 17.06 -0.61 -10.19
C ILE A 262 16.96 -2.02 -10.76
N GLN A 263 16.28 -2.90 -10.03
CA GLN A 263 16.06 -4.29 -10.45
C GLN A 263 14.89 -4.44 -11.43
N GLN A 264 14.00 -3.45 -11.47
CA GLN A 264 12.83 -3.44 -12.33
C GLN A 264 13.24 -3.27 -13.80
N ASN A 265 12.48 -3.90 -14.70
CA ASN A 265 12.68 -3.76 -16.13
C ASN A 265 12.06 -2.44 -16.64
N LEU A 266 12.90 -1.43 -16.82
CA LEU A 266 12.49 -0.10 -17.25
C LEU A 266 11.84 -0.07 -18.64
N LEU A 267 12.19 -1.00 -19.55
CA LEU A 267 11.56 -1.08 -20.87
C LEU A 267 10.11 -1.59 -20.77
N HIS A 268 9.86 -2.61 -19.94
CA HIS A 268 8.49 -3.03 -19.66
C HIS A 268 7.72 -1.97 -18.86
N PHE A 269 8.41 -1.20 -18.01
CA PHE A 269 7.79 -0.09 -17.30
C PHE A 269 7.26 0.98 -18.26
N GLU A 270 8.00 1.35 -19.31
CA GLU A 270 7.50 2.28 -20.34
C GLU A 270 6.21 1.76 -20.99
N SER A 271 6.13 0.46 -21.26
CA SER A 271 4.94 -0.17 -21.82
C SER A 271 3.77 -0.14 -20.83
N ALA A 272 4.01 -0.45 -19.55
CA ALA A 272 3.02 -0.35 -18.49
C ALA A 272 2.53 1.09 -18.29
N TYR A 273 3.44 2.06 -18.33
CA TYR A 273 3.12 3.49 -18.21
C TYR A 273 2.21 3.95 -19.34
N ASN A 274 2.44 3.51 -20.58
CA ASN A 274 1.55 3.81 -21.70
C ASN A 274 0.16 3.19 -21.53
N MET A 275 0.06 1.96 -21.02
CA MET A 275 -1.25 1.37 -20.70
C MET A 275 -1.96 2.12 -19.58
N ALA A 276 -1.22 2.54 -18.54
CA ALA A 276 -1.77 3.39 -17.49
C ALA A 276 -2.28 4.72 -18.06
N LYS A 277 -1.54 5.32 -18.98
CA LYS A 277 -1.96 6.54 -19.70
C LYS A 277 -3.27 6.33 -20.46
N ASP A 278 -3.44 5.19 -21.12
CA ASP A 278 -4.66 4.89 -21.86
C ASP A 278 -5.85 4.63 -20.92
N ILE A 279 -5.63 3.97 -19.79
CA ILE A 279 -6.67 3.66 -18.78
C ILE A 279 -7.08 4.91 -17.99
N PHE A 280 -6.11 5.75 -17.64
CA PHE A 280 -6.29 6.91 -16.75
C PHE A 280 -6.22 8.27 -17.45
N HIS A 281 -6.12 8.30 -18.78
CA HIS A 281 -6.27 9.49 -19.62
C HIS A 281 -5.43 10.73 -19.21
N PHE A 282 -4.12 10.57 -19.00
CA PHE A 282 -3.19 11.67 -18.67
C PHE A 282 -2.08 11.93 -19.70
#